data_AF-K2PM36-F1
#
_entry.id   AF-K2PM36-F1
#
_cell.length_a   1.000
_cell.length_b   1.000
_cell.length_c   1.000
_cell.angle_alpha   90.00
_cell.angle_beta   90.00
_cell.angle_gamma   90.00
#
_symmetry.space_group_name_H-M   'P 1'
#
loop_
_entity.id
_entity.type
_entity.pdbx_description
1 polymer ?
#
loop_
_entity_poly.entity_id
_entity_poly.type
_entity_poly.pdbx_seq_one_letter_code
_entity_poly.pdbx_strand_id
1 'polypeptide(L)' 'MKRKYKSKKFDSVKNMPELHHKLPDQDFELEKSEVLNFLKNDEGTMQWLFDTMNSSGLIVYNPETKKWHGKDYGL' A
#
# COMPACT_ATOMS: atom_id res chain seq x y z
N MET A 1 14.12 -25.13 12.92
CA MET A 1 13.82 -23.67 12.85
C MET A 1 13.39 -23.31 11.43
N LYS A 2 12.14 -22.91 11.20
CA LYS A 2 11.72 -22.38 9.88
C LYS A 2 12.43 -21.04 9.67
N ARG A 3 13.41 -20.98 8.77
CA ARG A 3 13.97 -19.70 8.30
C ARG A 3 12.80 -18.89 7.73
N LYS A 4 12.35 -17.85 8.44
CA LYS A 4 11.44 -16.86 7.87
C LYS A 4 12.22 -16.23 6.71
N TYR A 5 11.91 -16.62 5.49
CA TYR A 5 12.37 -15.93 4.29
C TYR A 5 11.85 -14.50 4.43
N LYS A 6 12.69 -13.59 4.94
CA LYS A 6 12.32 -12.17 5.04
C LYS A 6 12.16 -11.74 3.59
N SER A 7 10.93 -11.51 3.15
CA SER A 7 10.69 -11.00 1.81
C SER A 7 11.43 -9.67 1.70
N LYS A 8 12.35 -9.56 0.73
CA LYS A 8 13.08 -8.31 0.43
C LYS A 8 12.16 -7.14 0.07
N LYS A 9 10.88 -7.44 -0.20
CA LYS A 9 9.79 -6.53 -0.58
C LYS A 9 9.62 -5.31 0.34
N PHE A 10 10.09 -5.35 1.58
CA PHE A 10 9.93 -4.22 2.52
C PHE A 10 11.27 -3.71 3.06
N ASP A 11 12.39 -4.03 2.42
CA ASP A 11 13.71 -3.60 2.92
C ASP A 11 13.89 -2.08 2.80
N SER A 12 13.32 -1.45 1.78
CA SER A 12 13.21 0.01 1.62
C SER A 12 12.46 0.66 2.78
N VAL A 13 11.29 0.11 3.15
CA VAL A 13 10.46 0.62 4.26
C VAL A 13 11.17 0.52 5.60
N LYS A 14 11.99 -0.51 5.82
CA LYS A 14 12.81 -0.62 7.04
C LYS A 14 13.86 0.49 7.18
N ASN A 15 14.24 1.10 6.06
CA ASN A 15 15.19 2.22 6.00
C ASN A 15 14.49 3.57 5.90
N MET A 16 13.17 3.63 6.13
CA MET A 16 12.43 4.88 6.16
C MET A 16 13.01 5.80 7.25
N PRO A 17 13.33 7.07 6.93
CA PRO A 17 13.81 8.02 7.93
C PRO A 17 12.69 8.37 8.93
N GLU A 18 13.03 9.12 9.96
CA GLU A 18 12.02 9.68 10.86
C GLU A 18 11.14 10.67 10.09
N LEU A 19 9.85 10.38 10.01
CA LEU A 19 8.85 11.13 9.26
C LEU A 19 7.58 11.29 10.09
N HIS A 20 6.89 12.41 9.90
CA HIS A 20 5.64 12.68 10.58
C HIS A 20 4.47 11.98 9.90
N HIS A 21 3.73 11.15 10.65
CA HIS A 21 2.43 10.67 10.18
C HIS A 21 1.36 11.77 10.30
N LYS A 22 1.46 12.58 11.36
CA LYS A 22 0.70 13.80 11.63
C LYS A 22 1.71 14.88 12.01
N LEU A 23 1.63 16.05 11.37
CA LEU A 23 2.52 17.15 11.70
C LEU A 23 2.27 17.65 13.13
N PRO A 24 3.30 18.13 13.84
CA PRO A 24 3.13 18.75 15.14
C PRO A 24 2.14 19.91 15.06
N ASP A 25 1.27 20.01 16.07
CA ASP A 25 0.31 21.12 16.23
C ASP A 25 -0.67 21.35 15.07
N GLN A 26 -0.82 20.39 14.16
CA GLN A 26 -1.82 20.41 13.08
C GLN A 26 -2.75 19.22 13.21
N ASP A 27 -3.95 19.31 12.65
CA ASP A 27 -4.79 18.13 12.50
C ASP A 27 -4.24 17.17 11.45
N PHE A 28 -4.66 15.91 11.53
CA PHE A 28 -4.22 14.91 10.56
C PHE A 28 -4.80 15.23 9.18
N GLU A 29 -3.92 15.41 8.21
CA GLU A 29 -4.27 15.58 6.81
C GLU A 29 -3.50 14.54 5.99
N LEU A 30 -4.24 13.71 5.24
CA LEU A 30 -3.67 12.59 4.49
C LEU A 30 -2.60 13.02 3.48
N GLU A 31 -2.77 14.20 2.88
CA GLU A 31 -1.85 14.78 1.90
C GLU A 31 -0.56 15.32 2.54
N LYS A 32 -0.61 15.69 3.83
CA LYS A 32 0.54 16.21 4.58
C LYS A 32 1.33 15.11 5.30
N SER A 33 0.83 13.88 5.30
CA SER A 33 1.49 12.77 5.98
C SER A 33 2.75 12.34 5.24
N GLU A 34 3.90 12.67 5.79
CA GLU A 34 5.22 12.32 5.24
C GLU A 34 5.39 10.80 5.17
N VAL A 35 4.88 10.07 6.18
CA VAL A 35 4.88 8.61 6.21
C VAL A 35 4.05 8.03 5.05
N LEU A 36 2.82 8.50 4.84
CA LEU A 36 1.99 7.97 3.75
C LEU A 36 2.58 8.33 2.39
N ASN A 37 3.19 9.51 2.25
CA ASN A 37 3.87 9.89 1.03
C ASN A 37 5.08 8.98 0.75
N PHE A 38 5.89 8.66 1.75
CA PHE A 38 6.99 7.71 1.61
C PHE A 38 6.49 6.33 1.16
N LEU A 39 5.46 5.80 1.84
CA LEU A 39 4.89 4.48 1.55
C LEU A 39 4.26 4.38 0.16
N LYS A 40 3.61 5.45 -0.32
CA LYS A 40 3.02 5.51 -1.68
C LYS A 40 4.08 5.40 -2.78
N ASN A 41 5.30 5.84 -2.52
CA ASN A 41 6.41 5.82 -3.49
C ASN A 41 7.23 4.52 -3.42
N ASP A 42 6.97 3.64 -2.45
CA ASP A 42 7.65 2.36 -2.33
C ASP A 42 6.96 1.26 -3.15
N GLU A 43 7.65 0.74 -4.16
CA GLU A 43 7.12 -0.32 -5.04
C GLU A 43 6.66 -1.57 -4.28
N GLY A 44 7.41 -1.96 -3.24
CA GLY A 44 7.11 -3.13 -2.44
C GLY A 44 5.80 -2.99 -1.67
N THR A 45 5.59 -1.82 -1.07
CA THR A 45 4.35 -1.45 -0.38
C THR A 45 3.19 -1.39 -1.33
N MET A 46 3.35 -0.75 -2.49
CA MET A 46 2.27 -0.64 -3.48
C MET A 46 1.88 -2.00 -4.06
N GLN A 47 2.85 -2.88 -4.33
CA GLN A 47 2.56 -4.25 -4.76
C GLN A 47 1.87 -5.04 -3.65
N TRP A 48 2.28 -4.89 -2.39
CA TRP A 48 1.59 -5.56 -1.28
C TRP A 48 0.16 -5.07 -1.09
N LEU A 49 -0.07 -3.75 -1.24
CA LEU A 49 -1.40 -3.17 -1.19
C LEU A 49 -2.30 -3.78 -2.28
N PHE A 50 -1.80 -3.82 -3.52
CA PHE A 50 -2.52 -4.44 -4.64
C PHE A 50 -2.84 -5.91 -4.37
N ASP A 51 -1.85 -6.71 -3.96
CA ASP A 51 -2.02 -8.13 -3.64
C ASP A 51 -3.08 -8.33 -2.53
N THR A 52 -3.09 -7.44 -1.54
CA THR A 52 -4.04 -7.46 -0.42
C THR A 52 -5.46 -7.13 -0.90
N MET A 53 -5.63 -6.10 -1.73
CA MET A 53 -6.93 -5.72 -2.29
C MET A 53 -7.50 -6.81 -3.21
N ASN A 54 -6.64 -7.43 -4.02
CA ASN A 54 -7.02 -8.54 -4.89
C ASN A 54 -7.39 -9.79 -4.08
N SER A 55 -6.55 -10.20 -3.12
CA SER A 55 -6.80 -11.42 -2.31
C SER A 55 -7.96 -11.28 -1.34
N SER A 56 -8.28 -10.06 -0.88
CA SER A 56 -9.50 -9.78 -0.10
C SER A 56 -10.77 -9.72 -0.95
N GLY A 57 -10.64 -9.74 -2.29
CA GLY A 57 -11.76 -9.65 -3.22
C GLY A 57 -12.39 -8.25 -3.28
N LEU A 58 -11.70 -7.21 -2.81
CA LEU A 58 -12.17 -5.82 -2.88
C LEU A 58 -12.06 -5.25 -4.30
N ILE A 59 -11.08 -5.73 -5.07
CA ILE A 59 -10.94 -5.44 -6.49
C ILE A 59 -11.00 -6.73 -7.30
N VAL A 60 -11.55 -6.64 -8.50
CA VAL A 60 -11.76 -7.77 -9.41
C VAL A 60 -11.19 -7.43 -10.78
N TYR A 61 -10.53 -8.41 -11.40
CA TYR A 61 -10.05 -8.30 -12.76
C TYR A 61 -11.14 -8.70 -13.75
N ASN A 62 -11.45 -7.81 -14.68
CA ASN A 62 -12.32 -8.08 -15.81
C ASN A 62 -11.46 -8.53 -17.02
N PRO A 63 -11.58 -9.80 -17.47
CA PRO A 63 -10.75 -10.34 -18.55
C PRO A 63 -11.10 -9.79 -19.94
N GLU A 64 -12.35 -9.35 -20.16
CA GLU A 64 -12.81 -8.80 -21.44
C GLU A 64 -12.18 -7.43 -21.69
N THR A 65 -12.18 -6.57 -20.66
CA THR A 65 -11.64 -5.21 -20.75
C THR A 65 -10.17 -5.12 -20.38
N LYS A 66 -9.62 -6.17 -19.76
CA LYS A 66 -8.27 -6.22 -19.17
C LYS A 66 -8.03 -5.15 -18.10
N LYS A 67 -9.08 -4.79 -17.36
CA LYS A 67 -9.05 -3.75 -16.32
C LYS A 67 -9.43 -4.32 -14.96
N TRP A 68 -9.00 -3.62 -13.92
CA TRP A 68 -9.42 -3.87 -12.54
C TRP A 68 -10.54 -2.90 -12.17
N HIS A 69 -11.52 -3.36 -11.41
CA HIS A 69 -12.57 -2.54 -10.85
C HIS A 69 -12.87 -2.95 -9.40
N GLY A 70 -13.54 -2.08 -8.64
CA GLY A 70 -14.03 -2.44 -7.32
C GLY A 70 -15.08 -3.54 -7.41
N LYS A 71 -15.17 -4.41 -6.41
CA LYS A 71 -16.15 -5.51 -6.35
C LYS A 71 -17.58 -5.04 -6.59
N ASP A 72 -17.91 -3.87 -6.06
CA ASP A 72 -19.25 -3.29 -6.10
C ASP A 72 -19.43 -2.26 -7.22
N TYR A 73 -18.44 -2.14 -8.11
CA TYR A 73 -18.52 -1.21 -9.24
C TYR A 73 -19.57 -1.68 -10.25
N GLY A 74 -20.68 -0.94 -10.34
CA GLY A 74 -21.80 -1.24 -11.23
C GLY A 74 -23.01 -1.92 -10.55
N LEU A 75 -23.03 -1.97 -9.21
CA LEU A 75 -24.23 -2.28 -8.42
C LEU A 75 -25.13 -1.05 -8.23
#